data_AF-A0A9W8L761-F1
#
_entry.id   AF-A0A9W8L761-F1
#
_cell.length_a   1.000
_cell.length_b   1.000
_cell.length_c   1.000
_cell.angle_alpha   90.00
_cell.angle_beta   90.00
_cell.angle_gamma   90.00
#
_symmetry.space_group_name_H-M   'P 1'
#
loop_
_entity.id
_entity.type
_entity.pdbx_description
1 polymer ?
#
loop_
_entity_poly.entity_id
_entity_poly.type
_entity_poly.pdbx_seq_one_letter_code
_entity_poly.pdbx_strand_id
1 'polypeptide(L)'
;MPSLQAFLDKGIRLIDYELMVNEEGKRQVLFGKHAGYAGMIDGLHGLGQRLLALGYNSPFIHMGQAHVYPNLECVHTKLRHVADIIEDQGLPDAFAPMLFTFTGSGNVTQGARAIFDDLPHDNVTVDELPFIAKDRYNDRYRRRLLALQVNAQDYVERIDGGPYSREEYREYPERYRSVFATKIAPYTSMLVNGIYWESKYPRLMTTRDLAHIQSQRELRTRMLAIADISCDIGGSLEFMSHASTIDSPFFYVDAVNGLEHKDIEKPGVQINSIDNLPTELPFEASKHFGDSLYPYAKALASGDLKHP
;
A
#
# COMPACT_ATOMS: atom_id res chain seq x y z
N MET A 1 13.39 19.78 -24.20
CA MET A 1 14.02 18.89 -23.20
C MET A 1 15.54 18.89 -23.40
N PRO A 2 16.32 19.59 -22.55
CA PRO A 2 17.77 19.73 -22.73
C PRO A 2 18.56 18.41 -22.75
N SER A 3 18.10 17.39 -22.00
CA SER A 3 18.74 16.07 -21.94
C SER A 3 18.69 15.30 -23.26
N LEU A 4 17.53 15.28 -23.92
CA LEU A 4 17.36 14.59 -25.21
C LEU A 4 18.18 15.25 -26.32
N GLN A 5 18.28 16.58 -26.33
CA GLN A 5 19.12 17.30 -27.28
C GLN A 5 20.60 16.90 -27.12
N ALA A 6 21.08 16.78 -25.88
CA ALA A 6 22.44 16.35 -25.62
C ALA A 6 22.75 14.93 -26.10
N PHE A 7 21.77 14.01 -26.08
CA PHE A 7 21.96 12.67 -26.67
C PHE A 7 22.11 12.73 -28.18
N LEU A 8 21.28 13.54 -28.86
CA LEU A 8 21.36 13.74 -30.31
C LEU A 8 22.69 14.38 -30.72
N ASP A 9 23.08 15.47 -30.05
CA ASP A 9 24.30 16.23 -30.36
C ASP A 9 25.57 15.37 -30.21
N LYS A 10 25.53 14.39 -29.30
CA LYS A 10 26.65 13.48 -29.02
C LYS A 10 26.55 12.14 -29.75
N GLY A 11 25.52 11.91 -30.57
CA GLY A 11 25.30 10.62 -31.24
C GLY A 11 25.10 9.45 -30.28
N ILE A 12 24.52 9.69 -29.10
CA ILE A 12 24.26 8.67 -28.08
C ILE A 12 22.90 8.00 -28.35
N ARG A 13 22.88 6.66 -28.33
CA ARG A 13 21.64 5.89 -28.28
C ARG A 13 21.19 5.75 -26.83
N LEU A 14 20.02 6.28 -26.51
CA LEU A 14 19.34 6.07 -25.22
C LEU A 14 18.55 4.75 -25.29
N ILE A 15 18.73 3.89 -24.30
CA ILE A 15 17.88 2.71 -24.07
C ILE A 15 17.17 2.94 -22.75
N ASP A 16 15.86 3.16 -22.81
CA ASP A 16 15.03 3.37 -21.63
C ASP A 16 14.47 2.03 -21.15
N TYR A 17 14.92 1.58 -19.99
CA TYR A 17 14.51 0.30 -19.41
C TYR A 17 13.02 0.27 -19.04
N GLU A 18 12.39 1.44 -18.84
CA GLU A 18 10.96 1.54 -18.59
C GLU A 18 10.12 1.08 -19.81
N LEU A 19 10.65 1.26 -21.01
CA LEU A 19 9.97 0.90 -22.26
C LEU A 19 10.31 -0.51 -22.74
N MET A 20 11.12 -1.27 -21.98
CA MET A 20 11.45 -2.66 -22.32
C MET A 20 10.24 -3.57 -22.13
N VAL A 21 9.75 -4.11 -23.25
CA VAL A 21 8.62 -5.04 -23.30
C VAL A 21 9.02 -6.40 -23.89
N ASN A 22 8.27 -7.44 -23.56
CA ASN A 22 8.34 -8.72 -24.27
C ASN A 22 7.56 -8.68 -25.60
N GLU A 23 7.53 -9.80 -26.31
CA GLU A 23 6.79 -9.97 -27.58
C GLU A 23 5.28 -9.70 -27.46
N GLU A 24 4.72 -9.81 -26.24
CA GLU A 24 3.30 -9.53 -25.95
C GLU A 24 3.06 -8.05 -25.56
N GLY A 25 4.09 -7.20 -25.59
CA GLY A 25 4.00 -5.79 -25.19
C GLY A 25 3.96 -5.56 -23.68
N LYS A 26 4.24 -6.59 -22.85
CA LYS A 26 4.29 -6.47 -21.39
C LYS A 26 5.66 -5.97 -20.94
N ARG A 27 5.67 -4.90 -20.13
CA ARG A 27 6.89 -4.35 -19.52
C ARG A 27 7.60 -5.41 -18.67
N GLN A 28 8.91 -5.52 -18.83
CA GLN A 28 9.73 -6.54 -18.15
C GLN A 28 10.37 -6.02 -16.86
N VAL A 29 10.81 -4.76 -16.85
CA VAL A 29 11.47 -4.16 -15.69
C VAL A 29 10.44 -3.40 -14.86
N LEU A 30 9.96 -4.01 -13.77
CA LEU A 30 8.92 -3.46 -12.89
C LEU A 30 9.29 -3.69 -11.42
N PHE A 31 9.35 -2.63 -10.63
CA PHE A 31 9.66 -2.74 -9.20
C PHE A 31 8.43 -2.75 -8.30
N GLY A 32 7.22 -2.77 -8.87
CA GLY A 32 5.97 -2.71 -8.08
C GLY A 32 5.88 -3.78 -7.00
N LYS A 33 6.34 -5.01 -7.26
CA LYS A 33 6.33 -6.08 -6.25
C LYS A 33 7.28 -5.79 -5.07
N HIS A 34 8.45 -5.21 -5.37
CA HIS A 34 9.44 -4.82 -4.36
C HIS A 34 8.98 -3.62 -3.53
N ALA A 35 8.29 -2.66 -4.17
CA ALA A 35 7.63 -1.57 -3.47
C ALA A 35 6.55 -2.10 -2.52
N GLY A 36 5.77 -3.10 -2.98
CA GLY A 36 4.81 -3.83 -2.14
C GLY A 36 5.45 -4.49 -0.93
N TYR A 37 6.59 -5.18 -1.10
CA TYR A 37 7.32 -5.79 0.00
C TYR A 37 7.74 -4.75 1.05
N ALA A 38 8.50 -3.74 0.63
CA ALA A 38 9.03 -2.72 1.53
C ALA A 38 7.90 -1.93 2.21
N GLY A 39 6.90 -1.46 1.45
CA GLY A 39 5.79 -0.67 1.99
C GLY A 39 4.94 -1.43 3.01
N MET A 40 4.77 -2.74 2.87
CA MET A 40 4.10 -3.55 3.89
C MET A 40 4.95 -3.68 5.16
N ILE A 41 6.26 -3.92 5.01
CA ILE A 41 7.19 -4.04 6.15
C ILE A 41 7.22 -2.72 6.95
N ASP A 42 7.41 -1.60 6.25
CA ASP A 42 7.44 -0.27 6.87
C ASP A 42 6.10 0.12 7.47
N GLY A 43 5.00 -0.24 6.80
CA GLY A 43 3.66 -0.05 7.32
C GLY A 43 3.40 -0.82 8.62
N LEU A 44 3.86 -2.07 8.74
CA LEU A 44 3.78 -2.84 9.99
C LEU A 44 4.64 -2.20 11.09
N HIS A 45 5.87 -1.80 10.76
CA HIS A 45 6.74 -1.09 11.69
C HIS A 45 6.09 0.21 12.20
N GLY A 46 5.57 1.04 11.29
CA GLY A 46 4.88 2.29 11.59
C GLY A 46 3.64 2.07 12.47
N LEU A 47 2.83 1.07 12.14
CA LEU A 47 1.66 0.69 12.94
C LEU A 47 2.06 0.29 14.36
N GLY A 48 3.14 -0.49 14.52
CA GLY A 48 3.69 -0.84 15.83
C GLY A 48 4.05 0.40 16.66
N GLN A 49 4.76 1.36 16.06
CA GLN A 49 5.08 2.64 16.70
C GLN A 49 3.82 3.44 17.05
N ARG A 50 2.83 3.49 16.15
CA ARG A 50 1.58 4.21 16.38
C ARG A 50 0.79 3.63 17.54
N LEU A 51 0.68 2.31 17.62
CA LEU A 51 0.00 1.64 18.74
C LEU A 51 0.73 1.88 20.06
N LEU A 52 2.07 1.87 20.06
CA LEU A 52 2.86 2.17 21.24
C LEU A 52 2.63 3.60 21.76
N ALA A 53 2.60 4.60 20.87
CA ALA A 53 2.30 5.98 21.25
C ALA A 53 0.86 6.17 21.76
N LEU A 54 -0.08 5.31 21.34
CA LEU A 54 -1.42 5.25 21.90
C LEU A 54 -1.48 4.52 23.26
N GLY A 55 -0.34 4.06 23.79
CA GLY A 55 -0.21 3.40 25.08
C GLY A 55 -0.38 1.88 25.05
N TYR A 56 -0.29 1.25 23.87
CA TYR A 56 -0.51 -0.19 23.71
C TYR A 56 0.74 -0.88 23.18
N ASN A 57 1.19 -1.91 23.91
CA ASN A 57 2.10 -2.88 23.34
C ASN A 57 1.38 -3.67 22.24
N SER A 58 2.06 -3.98 21.13
CA SER A 58 1.50 -4.79 20.05
C SER A 58 2.58 -5.68 19.44
N PRO A 59 2.25 -6.83 18.83
CA PRO A 59 3.25 -7.69 18.20
C PRO A 59 4.10 -6.98 17.13
N PHE A 60 3.54 -5.95 16.49
CA PHE A 60 4.22 -5.18 15.44
C PHE A 60 5.41 -4.34 15.93
N ILE A 61 5.54 -4.06 17.24
CA ILE A 61 6.71 -3.33 17.77
C ILE A 61 8.03 -4.07 17.50
N HIS A 62 7.95 -5.37 17.22
CA HIS A 62 9.10 -6.21 16.94
C HIS A 62 9.60 -6.11 15.49
N MET A 63 8.83 -5.44 14.61
CA MET A 63 9.23 -5.16 13.23
C MET A 63 10.09 -3.89 13.17
N GLY A 64 11.22 -3.96 12.47
CA GLY A 64 11.93 -2.79 11.95
C GLY A 64 11.49 -2.42 10.53
N GLN A 65 11.98 -1.29 10.01
CA GLN A 65 11.81 -0.89 8.61
C GLN A 65 12.50 -1.84 7.64
N ALA A 66 12.11 -1.82 6.36
CA ALA A 66 12.62 -2.74 5.35
C ALA A 66 14.14 -2.68 5.21
N HIS A 67 14.74 -1.49 5.17
CA HIS A 67 16.18 -1.31 4.98
C HIS A 67 17.06 -1.86 6.11
N VAL A 68 16.50 -2.21 7.28
CA VAL A 68 17.27 -2.80 8.38
C VAL A 68 17.53 -4.29 8.18
N TYR A 69 16.80 -4.93 7.27
CA TYR A 69 16.96 -6.35 6.96
C TYR A 69 17.91 -6.54 5.77
N PRO A 70 18.87 -7.46 5.85
CA PRO A 70 19.78 -7.72 4.73
C PRO A 70 19.10 -8.27 3.47
N ASN A 71 17.99 -8.98 3.64
CA ASN A 71 17.22 -9.63 2.58
C ASN A 71 15.83 -10.04 3.11
N LEU A 72 14.96 -10.48 2.20
CA LEU A 72 13.59 -10.94 2.52
C LEU A 72 13.55 -12.18 3.42
N GLU A 73 14.55 -13.06 3.38
CA GLU A 73 14.58 -14.25 4.24
C GLU A 73 14.66 -13.86 5.73
N CYS A 74 15.44 -12.82 6.05
CA CYS A 74 15.48 -12.24 7.39
C CYS A 74 14.11 -11.62 7.79
N VAL A 75 13.41 -10.98 6.85
CA VAL A 75 12.06 -10.43 7.07
C VAL A 75 11.08 -11.56 7.39
N HIS A 76 11.02 -12.61 6.56
CA HIS A 76 10.15 -13.77 6.78
C HIS A 76 10.41 -14.45 8.13
N THR A 77 11.68 -14.57 8.52
CA THR A 77 12.05 -15.12 9.84
C THR A 77 11.51 -14.25 10.98
N LYS A 78 11.60 -12.92 10.86
CA LYS A 78 11.04 -12.00 11.85
C LYS A 78 9.50 -12.06 11.88
N LEU A 79 8.84 -12.13 10.72
CA LEU A 79 7.39 -12.21 10.62
C LEU A 79 6.84 -13.47 11.28
N ARG A 80 7.50 -14.63 11.12
CA ARG A 80 7.12 -15.87 11.84
C ARG A 80 7.15 -15.68 13.35
N HIS A 81 8.16 -14.99 13.88
CA HIS A 81 8.19 -14.68 15.31
C HIS A 81 7.05 -13.75 15.73
N VAL A 82 6.69 -12.76 14.92
CA VAL A 82 5.52 -11.89 15.17
C VAL A 82 4.21 -12.69 15.09
N ALA A 83 4.12 -13.63 14.15
CA ALA A 83 2.98 -14.54 14.00
C ALA A 83 2.78 -15.37 15.27
N ASP A 84 3.84 -15.99 15.79
CA ASP A 84 3.80 -16.77 17.04
C ASP A 84 3.27 -15.92 18.20
N ILE A 85 3.73 -14.66 18.33
CA ILE A 85 3.24 -13.74 19.38
C ILE A 85 1.74 -13.43 19.20
N ILE A 86 1.28 -13.20 17.96
CA ILE A 86 -0.15 -12.96 17.69
C ILE A 86 -0.98 -14.19 18.06
N GLU A 87 -0.55 -15.40 17.71
CA GLU A 87 -1.30 -16.62 18.01
C GLU A 87 -1.32 -16.93 19.51
N ASP A 88 -0.20 -16.75 20.21
CA ASP A 88 -0.07 -17.08 21.65
C ASP A 88 -0.67 -16.01 22.57
N GLN A 89 -0.31 -14.74 22.33
CA GLN A 89 -0.59 -13.62 23.23
C GLN A 89 -1.73 -12.72 22.71
N GLY A 90 -2.00 -12.74 21.41
CA GLY A 90 -3.05 -11.94 20.79
C GLY A 90 -2.69 -10.48 20.53
N LEU A 91 -3.63 -9.79 19.90
CA LEU A 91 -3.65 -8.35 19.64
C LEU A 91 -4.32 -7.62 20.80
N PRO A 92 -4.05 -6.31 20.99
CA PRO A 92 -4.73 -5.53 22.02
C PRO A 92 -6.23 -5.41 21.75
N ASP A 93 -7.04 -5.65 22.78
CA ASP A 93 -8.51 -5.71 22.76
C ASP A 93 -9.14 -4.46 22.16
N ALA A 94 -8.51 -3.31 22.44
CA ALA A 94 -8.97 -2.02 21.98
C ALA A 94 -9.00 -1.93 20.45
N PHE A 95 -8.15 -2.68 19.75
CA PHE A 95 -7.98 -2.63 18.30
C PHE A 95 -8.50 -3.88 17.58
N ALA A 96 -8.88 -4.93 18.30
CA ALA A 96 -9.53 -6.11 17.72
C ALA A 96 -10.99 -5.83 17.30
N PRO A 97 -11.46 -6.38 16.16
CA PRO A 97 -10.68 -6.96 15.08
C PRO A 97 -9.83 -5.90 14.38
N MET A 98 -8.60 -6.29 14.00
CA MET A 98 -7.69 -5.43 13.24
C MET A 98 -7.73 -5.80 11.75
N LEU A 99 -8.27 -4.89 10.94
CA LEU A 99 -8.48 -5.11 9.50
C LEU A 99 -7.41 -4.40 8.68
N PHE A 100 -6.73 -5.15 7.83
CA PHE A 100 -5.82 -4.67 6.81
C PHE A 100 -6.53 -4.69 5.47
N THR A 101 -6.75 -3.51 4.89
CA THR A 101 -7.42 -3.35 3.61
C THR A 101 -6.39 -3.08 2.52
N PHE A 102 -6.32 -3.95 1.52
CA PHE A 102 -5.43 -3.84 0.37
C PHE A 102 -6.23 -3.37 -0.84
N THR A 103 -5.79 -2.30 -1.49
CA THR A 103 -6.43 -1.82 -2.72
C THR A 103 -5.69 -2.32 -3.94
N GLY A 104 -6.45 -2.80 -4.93
CA GLY A 104 -5.92 -3.30 -6.20
C GLY A 104 -5.50 -4.78 -6.18
N SER A 105 -5.04 -5.25 -7.34
CA SER A 105 -4.60 -6.63 -7.58
C SER A 105 -3.28 -6.73 -8.38
N GLY A 106 -2.60 -5.58 -8.54
CA GLY A 106 -1.34 -5.48 -9.27
C GLY A 106 -0.14 -5.97 -8.48
N ASN A 107 1.05 -5.75 -9.05
CA ASN A 107 2.33 -6.20 -8.48
C ASN A 107 2.56 -5.64 -7.06
N VAL A 108 2.17 -4.39 -6.80
CA VAL A 108 2.27 -3.76 -5.48
C VAL A 108 1.49 -4.55 -4.43
N THR A 109 0.19 -4.78 -4.68
CA THR A 109 -0.66 -5.53 -3.76
C THR A 109 -0.15 -6.96 -3.57
N GLN A 110 0.28 -7.63 -4.65
CA GLN A 110 0.85 -8.98 -4.55
C GLN A 110 2.13 -9.01 -3.71
N GLY A 111 2.97 -7.98 -3.82
CA GLY A 111 4.15 -7.82 -2.97
C GLY A 111 3.76 -7.65 -1.50
N ALA A 112 2.87 -6.71 -1.22
CA ALA A 112 2.40 -6.46 0.14
C ALA A 112 1.74 -7.71 0.77
N ARG A 113 0.94 -8.45 -0.01
CA ARG A 113 0.34 -9.72 0.43
C ARG A 113 1.38 -10.78 0.73
N ALA A 114 2.45 -10.92 -0.07
CA ALA A 114 3.50 -11.89 0.22
C ALA A 114 4.22 -11.66 1.55
N ILE A 115 4.26 -10.42 2.06
CA ILE A 115 4.75 -10.11 3.41
C ILE A 115 3.66 -10.37 4.44
N PHE A 116 2.45 -9.89 4.19
CA PHE A 116 1.34 -10.02 5.13
C PHE A 116 0.92 -11.47 5.37
N ASP A 117 1.02 -12.34 4.37
CA ASP A 117 0.53 -13.72 4.40
C ASP A 117 1.33 -14.62 5.36
N ASP A 118 2.50 -14.19 5.82
CA ASP A 118 3.27 -14.84 6.89
C ASP A 118 2.62 -14.66 8.28
N LEU A 119 1.71 -13.70 8.44
CA LEU A 119 1.00 -13.43 9.69
C LEU A 119 -0.31 -14.24 9.76
N PRO A 120 -0.76 -14.63 10.96
CA PRO A 120 -2.01 -15.37 11.12
C PRO A 120 -3.19 -14.46 10.77
N HIS A 121 -3.90 -14.77 9.69
CA HIS A 121 -4.98 -13.94 9.21
C HIS A 121 -6.14 -14.74 8.62
N ASP A 122 -7.31 -14.10 8.56
CA ASP A 122 -8.47 -14.57 7.83
C ASP A 122 -8.79 -13.59 6.68
N ASN A 123 -8.96 -14.13 5.48
CA ASN A 123 -9.43 -13.34 4.34
C ASN A 123 -10.94 -13.12 4.47
N VAL A 124 -11.39 -11.88 4.31
CA VAL A 124 -12.79 -11.46 4.44
C VAL A 124 -13.24 -10.68 3.22
N THR A 125 -14.54 -10.61 3.03
CA THR A 125 -15.21 -9.84 1.98
C THR A 125 -15.85 -8.57 2.52
N VAL A 126 -16.21 -7.64 1.64
CA VAL A 126 -16.87 -6.38 2.03
C VAL A 126 -18.20 -6.62 2.72
N ASP A 127 -18.96 -7.64 2.29
CA ASP A 127 -20.28 -7.96 2.83
C ASP A 127 -20.21 -8.52 4.26
N GLU A 128 -19.07 -9.09 4.66
CA GLU A 128 -18.86 -9.63 6.01
C GLU A 128 -18.55 -8.56 7.06
N LEU A 129 -18.07 -7.38 6.64
CA LEU A 129 -17.59 -6.32 7.55
C LEU A 129 -18.62 -5.90 8.62
N PRO A 130 -19.90 -5.67 8.30
CA PRO A 130 -20.90 -5.29 9.31
C PRO A 130 -21.17 -6.39 10.33
N PHE A 131 -21.04 -7.66 9.94
CA PHE A 131 -21.25 -8.80 10.84
C PHE A 131 -20.05 -8.98 11.77
N ILE A 132 -18.84 -8.88 11.23
CA ILE A 132 -17.59 -8.92 12.00
C ILE A 132 -17.56 -7.79 13.04
N ALA A 133 -17.98 -6.58 12.67
CA ALA A 133 -18.05 -5.45 13.59
C ALA A 133 -19.02 -5.67 14.76
N LYS A 134 -20.14 -6.39 14.52
CA LYS A 134 -21.08 -6.78 15.58
C LYS A 134 -20.53 -7.88 16.48
N ASP A 135 -19.77 -8.83 15.91
CA ASP A 135 -19.13 -9.94 16.63
C ASP A 135 -17.70 -9.63 17.13
N ARG A 136 -17.35 -8.35 17.24
CA ARG A 136 -15.97 -7.89 17.51
C ARG A 136 -15.31 -8.42 18.79
N TYR A 137 -16.08 -9.01 19.70
CA TYR A 137 -15.58 -9.58 20.96
C TYR A 137 -15.26 -11.08 20.87
N ASN A 138 -15.46 -11.70 19.70
CA ASN A 138 -15.07 -13.07 19.46
C ASN A 138 -13.55 -13.24 19.61
N ASP A 139 -13.12 -14.22 20.41
CA ASP A 139 -11.71 -14.46 20.75
C ASP A 139 -10.84 -14.70 19.50
N ARG A 140 -11.44 -15.23 18.42
CA ARG A 140 -10.79 -15.41 17.11
C ARG A 140 -10.12 -14.12 16.63
N TYR A 141 -10.79 -12.97 16.80
CA TYR A 141 -10.32 -11.68 16.29
C TYR A 141 -9.18 -11.07 17.13
N ARG A 142 -8.83 -11.69 18.26
CA ARG A 142 -7.66 -11.31 19.05
C ARG A 142 -6.42 -12.07 18.59
N ARG A 143 -6.56 -13.31 18.12
CA ARG A 143 -5.43 -14.18 17.74
C ARG A 143 -5.16 -14.23 16.23
N ARG A 144 -5.94 -13.48 15.44
CA ARG A 144 -5.81 -13.42 13.98
C ARG A 144 -6.11 -12.03 13.47
N LEU A 145 -5.38 -11.63 12.44
CA LEU A 145 -5.66 -10.42 11.66
C LEU A 145 -6.78 -10.67 10.65
N LEU A 146 -7.40 -9.61 10.16
CA LEU A 146 -8.31 -9.69 9.03
C LEU A 146 -7.68 -9.04 7.81
N ALA A 147 -7.86 -9.67 6.66
CA ALA A 147 -7.32 -9.21 5.39
C ALA A 147 -8.44 -9.05 4.38
N LEU A 148 -8.60 -7.83 3.87
CA LEU A 148 -9.59 -7.51 2.85
C LEU A 148 -8.87 -6.98 1.62
N GLN A 149 -9.01 -7.66 0.48
CA GLN A 149 -8.51 -7.14 -0.80
C GLN A 149 -9.68 -6.62 -1.62
N VAL A 150 -9.61 -5.36 -2.06
CA VAL A 150 -10.69 -4.68 -2.79
C VAL A 150 -10.22 -4.13 -4.12
N ASN A 151 -11.09 -4.21 -5.12
CA ASN A 151 -10.95 -3.60 -6.43
C ASN A 151 -12.07 -2.58 -6.66
N ALA A 152 -12.03 -1.85 -7.77
CA ALA A 152 -13.00 -0.78 -8.05
C ALA A 152 -14.47 -1.22 -7.89
N GLN A 153 -14.84 -2.43 -8.27
CA GLN A 153 -16.21 -2.96 -8.11
C GLN A 153 -16.72 -2.97 -6.65
N ASP A 154 -15.81 -3.01 -5.67
CA ASP A 154 -16.14 -3.15 -4.25
C ASP A 154 -16.43 -1.79 -3.60
N TYR A 155 -15.85 -0.71 -4.16
CA TYR A 155 -15.88 0.63 -3.58
C TYR A 155 -16.28 1.74 -4.57
N VAL A 156 -16.68 1.41 -5.79
CA VAL A 156 -17.15 2.35 -6.78
C VAL A 156 -18.56 1.97 -7.22
N GLU A 157 -19.47 2.94 -7.18
CA GLU A 157 -20.88 2.74 -7.54
C GLU A 157 -21.32 3.78 -8.56
N ARG A 158 -22.26 3.41 -9.44
CA ARG A 158 -22.87 4.38 -10.35
C ARG A 158 -23.70 5.39 -9.56
N ILE A 159 -23.59 6.66 -9.94
CA ILE A 159 -24.32 7.76 -9.28
C ILE A 159 -25.84 7.60 -9.43
N ASP A 160 -26.29 7.01 -10.54
CA ASP A 160 -27.70 6.73 -10.82
C ASP A 160 -28.26 5.45 -10.16
N GLY A 161 -27.43 4.72 -9.41
CA GLY A 161 -27.82 3.48 -8.72
C GLY A 161 -27.82 2.23 -9.59
N GLY A 162 -27.36 2.31 -10.85
CA GLY A 162 -27.17 1.14 -11.70
C GLY A 162 -26.02 0.21 -11.24
N PRO A 163 -25.91 -1.00 -11.81
CA PRO A 163 -24.84 -1.93 -11.48
C PRO A 163 -23.47 -1.43 -11.97
N TYR A 164 -22.41 -1.84 -11.29
CA TYR A 164 -21.03 -1.55 -11.71
C TYR A 164 -20.70 -2.26 -13.03
N SER A 165 -20.12 -1.54 -14.00
CA SER A 165 -19.50 -2.11 -15.19
C SER A 165 -18.06 -1.63 -15.32
N ARG A 166 -17.11 -2.56 -15.41
CA ARG A 166 -15.69 -2.22 -15.56
C ARG A 166 -15.40 -1.49 -16.86
N GLU A 167 -16.07 -1.86 -17.94
CA GLU A 167 -15.90 -1.24 -19.26
C GLU A 167 -16.41 0.20 -19.24
N GLU A 168 -17.64 0.39 -18.73
CA GLU A 168 -18.23 1.73 -18.64
C GLU A 168 -17.45 2.62 -17.64
N TYR A 169 -17.00 2.08 -16.51
CA TYR A 169 -16.19 2.84 -15.56
C TYR A 169 -14.88 3.34 -16.18
N ARG A 170 -14.31 2.60 -17.14
CA ARG A 170 -13.10 3.03 -17.87
C ARG A 170 -13.39 4.14 -18.87
N GLU A 171 -14.52 4.07 -19.56
CA GLU A 171 -14.90 5.03 -20.60
C GLU A 171 -15.55 6.30 -20.04
N TYR A 172 -16.36 6.17 -18.98
CA TYR A 172 -17.20 7.20 -18.38
C TYR A 172 -17.05 7.23 -16.84
N PRO A 173 -15.84 7.43 -16.30
CA PRO A 173 -15.59 7.41 -14.86
C PRO A 173 -16.38 8.47 -14.07
N GLU A 174 -16.79 9.56 -14.71
CA GLU A 174 -17.59 10.64 -14.12
C GLU A 174 -19.01 10.21 -13.72
N ARG A 175 -19.50 9.09 -14.25
CA ARG A 175 -20.79 8.49 -13.86
C ARG A 175 -20.74 7.74 -12.55
N TYR A 176 -19.55 7.61 -11.97
CA TYR A 176 -19.28 6.81 -10.80
C TYR A 176 -18.77 7.67 -9.64
N ARG A 177 -19.00 7.20 -8.42
CA ARG A 177 -18.45 7.79 -7.19
C ARG A 177 -17.81 6.72 -6.33
N SER A 178 -16.82 7.12 -5.53
CA SER A 178 -16.29 6.25 -4.49
C SER A 178 -17.25 6.18 -3.31
N VAL A 179 -17.44 4.98 -2.78
CA VAL A 179 -18.12 4.68 -1.52
C VAL A 179 -17.18 4.02 -0.52
N PHE A 180 -15.87 4.04 -0.77
CA PHE A 180 -14.86 3.45 0.12
C PHE A 180 -14.95 4.02 1.54
N ALA A 181 -15.07 5.35 1.65
CA ALA A 181 -15.13 6.09 2.91
C ALA A 181 -16.30 5.68 3.82
N THR A 182 -17.41 5.24 3.24
CA THR A 182 -18.62 4.86 3.98
C THR A 182 -18.76 3.35 4.15
N LYS A 183 -18.32 2.57 3.15
CA LYS A 183 -18.52 1.11 3.10
C LYS A 183 -17.37 0.31 3.72
N ILE A 184 -16.13 0.79 3.63
CA ILE A 184 -14.92 -0.01 3.95
C ILE A 184 -14.01 0.69 4.98
N ALA A 185 -13.73 1.99 4.80
CA ALA A 185 -12.84 2.75 5.68
C ALA A 185 -13.28 2.71 7.17
N PRO A 186 -14.58 2.71 7.53
CA PRO A 186 -15.02 2.61 8.93
C PRO A 186 -14.66 1.28 9.62
N TYR A 187 -14.29 0.25 8.85
CA TYR A 187 -13.86 -1.04 9.39
C TYR A 187 -12.35 -1.23 9.31
N THR A 188 -11.67 -0.46 8.45
CA THR A 188 -10.24 -0.58 8.18
C THR A 188 -9.41 -0.07 9.35
N SER A 189 -8.46 -0.86 9.84
CA SER A 189 -7.46 -0.41 10.82
C SER A 189 -6.24 0.17 10.12
N MET A 190 -5.74 -0.53 9.09
CA MET A 190 -4.64 -0.08 8.25
C MET A 190 -5.01 -0.24 6.78
N LEU A 191 -4.78 0.82 5.99
CA LEU A 191 -4.92 0.79 4.54
C LEU A 191 -3.56 0.56 3.89
N VAL A 192 -3.49 -0.40 2.98
CA VAL A 192 -2.34 -0.64 2.12
C VAL A 192 -2.76 -0.29 0.69
N ASN A 193 -2.41 0.92 0.27
CA ASN A 193 -2.87 1.49 -0.99
C ASN A 193 -1.88 1.19 -2.12
N GLY A 194 -2.36 0.49 -3.16
CA GLY A 194 -1.54 0.07 -4.30
C GLY A 194 -2.24 0.28 -5.64
N ILE A 195 -3.25 1.15 -5.69
CA ILE A 195 -3.99 1.44 -6.91
C ILE A 195 -3.27 2.51 -7.72
N TYR A 196 -3.31 2.35 -9.04
CA TYR A 196 -3.04 3.42 -9.97
C TYR A 196 -4.27 4.32 -10.11
N TRP A 197 -4.08 5.63 -10.13
CA TRP A 197 -5.16 6.61 -10.23
C TRP A 197 -4.82 7.74 -11.21
N GLU A 198 -5.84 8.26 -11.89
CA GLU A 198 -5.76 9.44 -12.75
C GLU A 198 -6.89 10.41 -12.40
N SER A 199 -6.71 11.70 -12.69
CA SER A 199 -7.65 12.77 -12.33
C SER A 199 -9.09 12.60 -12.84
N LYS A 200 -9.29 11.84 -13.93
CA LYS A 200 -10.63 11.51 -14.46
C LYS A 200 -11.41 10.52 -13.58
N TYR A 201 -10.71 9.71 -12.77
CA TYR A 201 -11.34 8.74 -11.89
C TYR A 201 -11.72 9.38 -10.55
N PRO A 202 -12.83 8.97 -9.91
CA PRO A 202 -13.12 9.40 -8.56
C PRO A 202 -11.97 9.02 -7.61
N ARG A 203 -11.65 9.92 -6.68
CA ARG A 203 -10.68 9.63 -5.60
C ARG A 203 -11.21 8.47 -4.76
N LEU A 204 -10.30 7.67 -4.18
CA LEU A 204 -10.64 6.65 -3.20
C LEU A 204 -11.25 7.30 -1.96
N MET A 205 -10.59 8.34 -1.43
CA MET A 205 -11.05 9.14 -0.30
C MET A 205 -10.64 10.61 -0.44
N THR A 206 -11.54 11.51 -0.06
CA THR A 206 -11.28 12.95 0.10
C THR A 206 -10.78 13.29 1.50
N THR A 207 -10.21 14.48 1.67
CA THR A 207 -9.85 15.01 3.00
C THR A 207 -11.08 15.15 3.88
N ARG A 208 -12.23 15.51 3.28
CA ARG A 208 -13.53 15.57 3.96
C ARG A 208 -13.98 14.19 4.47
N ASP A 209 -13.78 13.14 3.67
CA ASP A 209 -14.09 11.78 4.07
C ASP A 209 -13.25 11.33 5.26
N LEU A 210 -11.94 11.61 5.23
CA LEU A 210 -11.04 11.31 6.34
C LEU A 210 -11.42 12.08 7.60
N ALA A 211 -11.73 13.37 7.49
CA ALA A 211 -12.17 14.20 8.61
C ALA A 211 -13.47 13.65 9.23
N HIS A 212 -14.41 13.19 8.40
CA HIS A 212 -15.64 12.56 8.88
C HIS A 212 -15.34 11.32 9.72
N ILE A 213 -14.47 10.42 9.24
CA ILE A 213 -14.06 9.22 9.97
C ILE A 213 -13.37 9.58 11.29
N GLN A 214 -12.42 10.52 11.27
CA GLN A 214 -11.67 10.95 12.46
C GLN A 214 -12.54 11.64 13.51
N SER A 215 -13.63 12.31 13.10
CA SER A 215 -14.57 12.96 14.01
C SER A 215 -15.48 11.98 14.78
N GLN A 216 -15.58 10.73 14.34
CA GLN A 216 -16.44 9.71 14.94
C GLN A 216 -15.72 8.98 16.08
N ARG A 217 -16.25 9.11 17.30
CA ARG A 217 -15.65 8.53 18.52
C ARG A 217 -15.58 6.99 18.48
N GLU A 218 -16.55 6.37 17.85
CA GLU A 218 -16.66 4.93 17.61
C GLU A 218 -15.61 4.42 16.61
N LEU A 219 -15.14 5.28 15.70
CA LEU A 219 -14.14 4.95 14.69
C LEU A 219 -12.71 5.32 15.08
N ARG A 220 -12.47 5.82 16.30
CA ARG A 220 -11.12 6.24 16.78
C ARG A 220 -10.01 5.17 16.72
N THR A 221 -10.39 3.91 16.50
CA THR A 221 -9.49 2.74 16.40
C THR A 221 -9.37 2.22 14.95
N ARG A 222 -9.82 3.03 14.00
CA ARG A 222 -9.88 2.76 12.56
C ARG A 222 -9.07 3.82 11.84
N MET A 223 -8.60 3.50 10.64
CA MET A 223 -7.71 4.34 9.84
C MET A 223 -6.54 4.87 10.69
N LEU A 224 -5.85 3.96 11.39
CA LEU A 224 -4.72 4.28 12.27
C LEU A 224 -3.47 4.60 11.45
N ALA A 225 -3.27 3.84 10.37
CA ALA A 225 -2.13 3.94 9.48
C ALA A 225 -2.53 3.69 8.01
N ILE A 226 -1.80 4.32 7.11
CA ILE A 226 -1.89 4.14 5.67
C ILE A 226 -0.47 3.92 5.15
N ALA A 227 -0.22 2.78 4.51
CA ALA A 227 0.91 2.57 3.63
C ALA A 227 0.46 2.90 2.21
N ASP A 228 0.71 4.13 1.75
CA ASP A 228 0.41 4.58 0.41
C ASP A 228 1.57 4.31 -0.54
N ILE A 229 1.60 3.09 -1.08
CA ILE A 229 2.69 2.58 -1.91
C ILE A 229 2.60 3.12 -3.35
N SER A 230 1.42 3.57 -3.80
CA SER A 230 1.33 4.28 -5.09
C SER A 230 1.97 5.66 -5.01
N CYS A 231 1.95 6.30 -3.83
CA CYS A 231 2.58 7.57 -3.52
C CYS A 231 2.18 8.71 -4.50
N ASP A 232 0.91 8.76 -4.85
CA ASP A 232 0.38 9.78 -5.75
C ASP A 232 0.05 11.06 -4.96
N ILE A 233 0.89 12.09 -5.06
CA ILE A 233 0.67 13.39 -4.40
C ILE A 233 -0.63 14.01 -4.91
N GLY A 234 -1.56 14.26 -3.98
CA GLY A 234 -2.90 14.75 -4.28
C GLY A 234 -3.65 13.81 -5.21
N GLY A 235 -3.40 12.50 -5.12
CA GLY A 235 -3.91 11.45 -6.00
C GLY A 235 -5.15 10.71 -5.46
N SER A 236 -5.13 9.38 -5.47
CA SER A 236 -6.30 8.59 -5.03
C SER A 236 -6.75 8.91 -3.60
N LEU A 237 -5.82 9.30 -2.73
CA LEU A 237 -6.08 9.89 -1.42
C LEU A 237 -5.81 11.39 -1.50
N GLU A 238 -6.84 12.23 -1.34
CA GLU A 238 -6.69 13.69 -1.53
C GLU A 238 -5.68 14.34 -0.57
N PHE A 239 -5.61 13.81 0.65
CA PHE A 239 -4.77 14.32 1.75
C PHE A 239 -3.31 13.85 1.66
N MET A 240 -2.92 13.16 0.59
CA MET A 240 -1.52 12.86 0.28
C MET A 240 -0.80 14.13 -0.19
N SER A 241 -0.24 14.89 0.75
CA SER A 241 0.37 16.21 0.49
C SER A 241 1.77 16.13 -0.12
N HIS A 242 2.55 15.10 0.24
CA HIS A 242 3.93 14.89 -0.20
C HIS A 242 4.37 13.43 -0.02
N ALA A 243 5.50 13.08 -0.64
CA ALA A 243 6.20 11.82 -0.39
C ALA A 243 7.02 11.92 0.90
N SER A 244 6.91 10.92 1.77
CA SER A 244 7.84 10.73 2.90
C SER A 244 9.19 10.19 2.40
N THR A 245 10.22 10.23 3.26
CA THR A 245 11.55 9.69 2.93
C THR A 245 11.90 8.51 3.82
N ILE A 246 12.85 7.68 3.41
CA ILE A 246 13.36 6.56 4.23
C ILE A 246 13.79 7.03 5.63
N ASP A 247 14.45 8.19 5.71
CA ASP A 247 14.92 8.79 6.98
C ASP A 247 13.80 9.40 7.84
N SER A 248 12.69 9.80 7.23
CA SER A 248 11.52 10.38 7.90
C SER A 248 10.24 9.76 7.31
N PRO A 249 10.01 8.47 7.56
CA PRO A 249 9.10 7.61 6.80
C PRO A 249 7.62 7.81 7.12
N PHE A 250 7.32 8.58 8.18
CA PHE A 250 5.97 8.78 8.66
C PHE A 250 5.67 10.26 8.90
N PHE A 251 4.47 10.66 8.54
CA PHE A 251 3.81 11.88 8.99
C PHE A 251 2.37 11.57 9.37
N TYR A 252 1.66 12.55 9.94
CA TYR A 252 0.31 12.37 10.44
C TYR A 252 -0.61 13.43 9.85
N VAL A 253 -1.80 13.01 9.44
CA VAL A 253 -2.84 13.90 8.94
C VAL A 253 -4.01 13.92 9.91
N ASP A 254 -4.20 15.07 10.56
CA ASP A 254 -5.40 15.43 11.31
C ASP A 254 -6.33 16.24 10.39
N ALA A 255 -7.19 15.53 9.67
CA ALA A 255 -8.09 16.12 8.69
C ALA A 255 -9.23 16.92 9.34
N VAL A 256 -9.54 16.67 10.61
CA VAL A 256 -10.55 17.44 11.37
C VAL A 256 -10.06 18.87 11.57
N ASN A 257 -8.79 19.03 11.93
CA ASN A 257 -8.18 20.35 12.14
C ASN A 257 -7.48 20.91 10.90
N GLY A 258 -7.38 20.12 9.82
CA GLY A 258 -6.65 20.50 8.61
C GLY A 258 -5.14 20.64 8.86
N LEU A 259 -4.59 19.81 9.75
CA LEU A 259 -3.20 19.87 10.19
C LEU A 259 -2.42 18.64 9.77
N GLU A 260 -1.16 18.88 9.45
CA GLU A 260 -0.14 17.85 9.26
C GLU A 260 0.97 18.04 10.28
N HIS A 261 1.50 16.94 10.83
CA HIS A 261 2.62 16.98 11.78
C HIS A 261 3.42 15.68 11.78
N LYS A 262 4.54 15.69 12.52
CA LYS A 262 5.41 14.52 12.76
C LYS A 262 5.30 13.95 14.18
N ASP A 263 4.47 14.56 15.02
CA ASP A 263 4.27 14.14 16.40
C ASP A 263 3.38 12.89 16.46
N ILE A 264 3.98 11.75 16.85
CA ILE A 264 3.31 10.45 16.90
C ILE A 264 2.27 10.32 18.02
N GLU A 265 2.31 11.19 19.04
CA GLU A 265 1.36 11.16 20.16
C GLU A 265 0.08 11.94 19.85
N LYS A 266 0.13 12.82 18.83
CA LYS A 266 -1.01 13.66 18.45
C LYS A 266 -2.08 12.89 17.62
N PRO A 267 -3.31 13.43 17.54
CA PRO A 267 -4.37 12.88 16.69
C PRO A 267 -3.96 12.80 15.22
N GLY A 268 -4.67 11.99 14.45
CA GLY A 268 -4.44 11.86 13.00
C GLY A 268 -4.12 10.45 12.55
N VAL A 269 -4.25 10.22 11.25
CA VAL A 269 -3.85 8.96 10.60
C VAL A 269 -2.36 9.04 10.28
N GLN A 270 -1.61 7.99 10.60
CA GLN A 270 -0.22 7.86 10.18
C GLN A 270 -0.15 7.56 8.68
N ILE A 271 0.71 8.24 7.95
CA ILE A 271 0.92 8.01 6.53
C ILE A 271 2.39 7.64 6.29
N ASN A 272 2.59 6.55 5.56
CA ASN A 272 3.85 6.14 4.95
C ASN A 272 3.68 6.22 3.42
N SER A 273 4.54 6.98 2.75
CA SER A 273 4.44 7.26 1.32
C SER A 273 5.81 7.51 0.71
N ILE A 274 6.68 6.51 0.78
CA ILE A 274 8.04 6.59 0.25
C ILE A 274 7.98 6.28 -1.26
N ASP A 275 8.51 7.18 -2.10
CA ASP A 275 8.42 7.06 -3.56
C ASP A 275 9.47 6.09 -4.17
N ASN A 276 10.47 5.71 -3.38
CA ASN A 276 11.58 4.85 -3.78
C ASN A 276 11.70 3.58 -2.91
N LEU A 277 10.59 3.07 -2.39
CA LEU A 277 10.50 1.86 -1.54
C LEU A 277 11.34 0.65 -2.01
N PRO A 278 11.45 0.32 -3.32
CA PRO A 278 12.29 -0.80 -3.76
C PRO A 278 13.77 -0.69 -3.35
N THR A 279 14.26 0.53 -3.06
CA THR A 279 15.65 0.78 -2.65
C THR A 279 15.95 0.29 -1.23
N GLU A 280 14.92 0.04 -0.41
CA GLU A 280 15.07 -0.54 0.94
C GLU A 280 15.35 -2.04 0.90
N LEU A 281 15.10 -2.71 -0.24
CA LEU A 281 15.42 -4.12 -0.49
C LEU A 281 16.37 -4.24 -1.69
N PRO A 282 17.59 -3.67 -1.61
CA PRO A 282 18.46 -3.49 -2.77
C PRO A 282 18.94 -4.83 -3.33
N PHE A 283 19.07 -5.87 -2.50
CA PHE A 283 19.47 -7.20 -2.95
C PHE A 283 18.42 -7.81 -3.89
N GLU A 284 17.16 -7.89 -3.44
CA GLU A 284 16.07 -8.44 -4.23
C GLU A 284 15.77 -7.61 -5.47
N ALA A 285 15.68 -6.28 -5.31
CA ALA A 285 15.41 -5.37 -6.41
C ALA A 285 16.51 -5.46 -7.50
N SER A 286 17.79 -5.47 -7.10
CA SER A 286 18.90 -5.54 -8.05
C SER A 286 19.00 -6.90 -8.72
N LYS A 287 18.75 -7.99 -7.99
CA LYS A 287 18.68 -9.33 -8.57
C LYS A 287 17.58 -9.42 -9.61
N HIS A 288 16.37 -8.95 -9.29
CA HIS A 288 15.25 -8.92 -10.23
C HIS A 288 15.57 -8.08 -11.47
N PHE A 289 16.15 -6.89 -11.28
CA PHE A 289 16.58 -6.04 -12.39
C PHE A 289 17.60 -6.74 -13.28
N GLY A 290 18.61 -7.38 -12.68
CA GLY A 290 19.64 -8.14 -13.39
C GLY A 290 19.06 -9.30 -14.18
N ASP A 291 18.17 -10.10 -13.58
CA ASP A 291 17.51 -11.23 -14.23
C ASP A 291 16.65 -10.78 -15.42
N SER A 292 15.94 -9.65 -15.30
CA SER A 292 15.13 -9.08 -16.39
C SER A 292 15.98 -8.46 -17.51
N LEU A 293 17.12 -7.83 -17.17
CA LEU A 293 18.00 -7.18 -18.14
C LEU A 293 18.90 -8.18 -18.88
N TYR A 294 19.29 -9.28 -18.23
CA TYR A 294 20.30 -10.21 -18.73
C TYR A 294 20.03 -10.75 -20.15
N PRO A 295 18.80 -11.17 -20.53
CA PRO A 295 18.53 -11.61 -21.89
C PRO A 295 18.85 -10.54 -22.95
N TYR A 296 18.53 -9.29 -22.67
CA TYR A 296 18.77 -8.16 -23.57
C TYR A 296 20.24 -7.78 -23.62
N ALA A 297 20.92 -7.73 -22.47
CA ALA A 297 22.35 -7.50 -22.40
C ALA A 297 23.14 -8.57 -23.18
N LYS A 298 22.71 -9.83 -23.09
CA LYS A 298 23.28 -10.94 -23.85
C LYS A 298 23.05 -10.80 -25.35
N ALA A 299 21.84 -10.41 -25.78
CA ALA A 299 21.53 -10.17 -27.20
C ALA A 299 22.41 -9.05 -27.78
N LEU A 300 22.49 -7.91 -27.10
CA LEU A 300 23.34 -6.78 -27.47
C LEU A 300 24.82 -7.17 -27.59
N ALA A 301 25.34 -7.91 -26.61
CA ALA A 301 26.73 -8.38 -26.61
C ALA A 301 27.03 -9.35 -27.79
N SER A 302 26.01 -10.06 -28.28
CA SER A 302 26.13 -10.94 -29.45
C SER A 302 25.99 -10.22 -30.80
N GLY A 303 25.82 -8.90 -30.80
CA GLY A 303 25.67 -8.09 -32.02
C GLY A 303 24.23 -7.99 -32.53
N ASP A 304 23.24 -8.52 -31.79
CA ASP A 304 21.84 -8.28 -32.11
C ASP A 304 21.42 -6.88 -31.61
N LEU A 305 21.44 -5.93 -32.54
CA LEU A 305 21.04 -4.54 -32.30
C LEU A 305 19.60 -4.25 -32.75
N LYS A 306 18.87 -5.25 -33.24
CA LYS A 306 17.50 -5.09 -33.76
C LYS A 306 16.48 -4.89 -32.65
N HIS A 307 16.79 -5.35 -31.43
CA HIS A 307 16.01 -5.15 -30.21
C HIS A 307 16.92 -4.64 -29.09
N PRO A 308 16.95 -3.32 -28.88
CA PRO A 308 16.20 -2.80 -27.73
C PRO A 308 15.18 -1.74 -28.12
#